data_AF-A0A345GPM0-F1
#
_entry.id   AF-A0A345GPM0-F1
#
_cell.length_a   1.000
_cell.length_b   1.000
_cell.length_c   1.000
_cell.angle_alpha   90.00
_cell.angle_beta   90.00
_cell.angle_gamma   90.00
#
_symmetry.space_group_name_H-M   'P 1'
#
loop_
_entity.id
_entity.type
_entity.pdbx_description
1 polymer ?
#
loop_
_entity_poly.entity_id
_entity_poly.type
_entity_poly.pdbx_seq_one_letter_code
_entity_poly.pdbx_strand_id
1 'polypeptide(L)'
;VFQELSTSECHFTNGTEKVRFVDRYIYNRQTYAMFDSDVGHYVGFSPYGERFAKQANSNPEWMEYKRTAVDRYCRHNYEGITPFITERRGERGA
;
A
#
# COMPACT_ATOMS: atom_id res chain seq x y z
N VAL A 1 -7.52 1.75 25.83
CA VAL A 1 -6.88 0.64 25.08
C VAL A 1 -6.13 1.26 23.91
N PHE A 2 -4.87 0.88 23.68
CA PHE A 2 -4.06 1.35 22.56
C PHE A 2 -4.14 0.36 21.39
N GLN A 3 -4.26 0.86 20.17
CA GLN A 3 -4.39 0.04 18.95
C GLN A 3 -3.34 0.47 17.93
N GLU A 4 -2.51 -0.49 17.50
CA GLU A 4 -1.57 -0.37 16.40
C GLU A 4 -2.16 -1.10 15.19
N LEU A 5 -2.30 -0.42 14.06
CA LEU A 5 -2.83 -0.98 12.82
C LEU A 5 -1.96 -0.57 11.63
N SER A 6 -2.00 -1.39 10.58
CA SER A 6 -1.44 -1.04 9.29
C SER A 6 -2.37 -1.43 8.16
N THR A 7 -2.29 -0.71 7.04
CA THR A 7 -3.01 -1.04 5.81
C THR A 7 -2.05 -1.00 4.64
N SER A 8 -2.11 -1.99 3.76
CA SER A 8 -1.38 -1.99 2.49
C SER A 8 -2.41 -2.06 1.36
N GLU A 9 -2.55 -0.95 0.65
CA GLU A 9 -3.60 -0.72 -0.34
C GLU A 9 -3.00 -0.64 -1.75
N CYS A 10 -3.69 -1.21 -2.72
CA CYS A 10 -3.38 -1.10 -4.14
C CYS A 10 -4.56 -0.47 -4.88
N HIS A 11 -4.35 0.73 -5.42
CA HIS A 11 -5.35 1.49 -6.16
C HIS A 11 -5.11 1.32 -7.66
N PHE A 12 -6.08 0.72 -8.34
CA PHE A 12 -6.03 0.41 -9.78
C PHE A 12 -6.96 1.36 -10.54
N THR A 13 -6.42 2.07 -11.54
CA THR A 13 -7.22 2.97 -12.41
C THR A 13 -7.08 2.49 -13.85
N ASN A 14 -8.22 2.40 -14.56
CA ASN A 14 -8.31 1.86 -15.92
C ASN A 14 -7.66 0.46 -16.04
N GLY A 15 -8.09 -0.47 -15.20
CA GLY A 15 -7.46 -1.78 -15.09
C GLY A 15 -6.08 -1.66 -14.43
N THR A 16 -5.03 -2.11 -15.11
CA THR A 16 -3.66 -2.04 -14.61
C THR A 16 -2.84 -0.91 -15.25
N GLU A 17 -3.43 -0.01 -16.01
CA GLU A 17 -2.70 1.09 -16.66
C GLU A 17 -1.97 1.97 -15.62
N LYS A 18 -2.69 2.41 -14.59
CA LYS A 18 -2.12 3.15 -13.46
C LYS A 18 -2.38 2.40 -12.17
N VAL A 19 -1.29 2.10 -11.44
CA VAL A 19 -1.33 1.37 -10.17
C VAL A 19 -0.58 2.19 -9.12
N ARG A 20 -1.24 2.45 -8.00
CA ARG A 20 -0.66 3.18 -6.86
C ARG A 20 -0.69 2.31 -5.61
N PHE A 21 0.45 2.17 -4.96
CA PHE A 21 0.60 1.45 -3.71
C PHE A 21 0.66 2.45 -2.54
N VAL A 22 -0.16 2.22 -1.52
CA VAL A 22 -0.19 3.04 -0.29
C VAL A 22 -0.06 2.13 0.93
N ASP A 23 0.90 2.41 1.78
CA ASP A 23 1.15 1.68 3.02
C ASP A 23 1.02 2.65 4.19
N ARG A 24 0.04 2.43 5.08
CA ARG A 24 -0.27 3.32 6.21
C ARG A 24 0.04 2.63 7.53
N TYR A 25 0.60 3.40 8.46
CA TYR A 25 0.78 3.02 9.85
C TYR A 25 -0.06 3.91 10.75
N ILE A 26 -0.89 3.30 11.58
CA ILE A 26 -2.03 3.94 12.23
C ILE A 26 -2.02 3.59 13.72
N TYR A 27 -1.98 4.62 14.56
CA TYR A 27 -2.10 4.49 16.00
C TYR A 27 -3.40 5.12 16.49
N ASN A 28 -4.25 4.35 17.16
CA ASN A 28 -5.56 4.81 17.64
C ASN A 28 -6.37 5.58 16.58
N ARG A 29 -6.44 5.01 15.36
CA ARG A 29 -7.14 5.58 14.18
C ARG A 29 -6.50 6.86 13.60
N GLN A 30 -5.33 7.26 14.08
CA GLN A 30 -4.56 8.36 13.51
C GLN A 30 -3.36 7.80 12.75
N THR A 31 -3.30 8.09 11.45
CA THR A 31 -2.13 7.74 10.64
C THR A 31 -0.93 8.52 11.16
N TYR A 32 0.13 7.83 11.59
CA TYR A 32 1.36 8.48 12.02
C TYR A 32 2.43 8.47 10.93
N ALA A 33 2.46 7.46 10.05
CA ALA A 33 3.38 7.42 8.92
C ALA A 33 2.72 6.75 7.71
N MET A 34 3.15 7.12 6.50
CA MET A 34 2.63 6.54 5.26
C MET A 34 3.72 6.50 4.18
N PHE A 35 3.79 5.41 3.43
CA PHE A 35 4.45 5.37 2.13
C PHE A 35 3.40 5.44 1.03
N ASP A 36 3.70 6.22 0.00
CA ASP A 36 2.86 6.36 -1.18
C ASP A 36 3.77 6.21 -2.40
N SER A 37 3.45 5.30 -3.31
CA SER A 37 4.27 5.06 -4.49
C SER A 37 4.40 6.29 -5.38
N ASP A 38 3.39 7.17 -5.41
CA ASP A 38 3.43 8.41 -6.19
C ASP A 38 4.42 9.41 -5.57
N VAL A 39 4.70 9.30 -4.27
CA VAL A 39 5.67 10.13 -3.53
C VAL A 39 7.05 9.47 -3.45
N GLY A 40 7.09 8.13 -3.43
CA GLY A 40 8.31 7.31 -3.46
C GLY A 40 9.09 7.24 -2.15
N HIS A 41 8.55 7.75 -1.03
CA HIS A 41 9.16 7.66 0.30
C HIS A 41 8.13 7.77 1.44
N TYR A 42 8.56 7.43 2.66
CA TYR A 42 7.73 7.57 3.86
C TYR A 42 7.58 9.04 4.28
N VAL A 43 6.36 9.44 4.62
CA VAL A 43 6.01 10.73 5.22
C VAL A 43 5.44 10.50 6.61
N GLY A 44 5.92 11.26 7.59
CA GLY A 44 5.41 11.25 8.96
C GLY A 44 4.39 12.37 9.19
N PHE A 45 3.35 12.10 9.98
CA PHE A 45 2.27 13.05 10.31
C PHE A 45 2.24 13.42 11.81
N SER A 46 3.17 12.88 12.59
CA SER A 46 3.35 13.18 14.00
C SER A 46 4.84 13.19 14.35
N PRO A 47 5.27 13.74 15.50
CA PRO A 47 6.67 13.72 15.91
C PRO A 47 7.26 12.31 16.04
N TYR A 48 6.42 11.31 16.31
CA TYR A 48 6.83 9.91 16.25
C TYR A 48 6.96 9.42 14.81
N GLY A 49 5.96 9.72 13.98
CA GLY A 49 5.93 9.37 12.57
C GLY A 49 7.07 9.96 11.74
N GLU A 50 7.50 11.19 12.02
CA GLU A 50 8.65 11.81 11.36
C GLU A 50 9.94 11.07 11.67
N ARG A 51 10.14 10.64 12.93
CA ARG A 51 11.29 9.83 13.34
C ARG A 51 11.28 8.46 12.66
N PHE A 52 10.11 7.82 12.62
CA PHE A 52 9.92 6.57 11.89
C PHE A 52 10.24 6.73 10.40
N ALA A 53 9.67 7.75 9.75
CA ALA A 53 9.88 8.02 8.33
C ALA A 53 11.36 8.29 8.02
N LYS A 54 12.04 9.09 8.84
CA LYS A 54 13.48 9.34 8.68
C LYS A 54 14.30 8.06 8.75
N GLN A 55 14.00 7.19 9.71
CA GLN A 55 14.68 5.90 9.85
C GLN A 55 14.40 5.00 8.64
N ALA A 56 13.13 4.82 8.26
CA ALA A 56 12.74 3.99 7.12
C ALA A 56 13.37 4.48 5.81
N ASN A 57 13.34 5.79 5.56
CA ASN A 57 13.91 6.41 4.36
C ASN A 57 15.44 6.33 4.29
N SER A 58 16.12 6.07 5.41
CA SER A 58 17.57 5.97 5.46
C SER A 58 18.11 4.60 5.05
N ASN A 59 17.26 3.56 5.00
CA ASN A 59 17.65 2.22 4.57
C ASN A 59 17.37 2.04 3.06
N PRO A 60 18.40 1.97 2.19
CA PRO A 60 18.20 1.88 0.74
C PRO A 60 17.54 0.58 0.29
N GLU A 61 17.90 -0.56 0.89
CA GLU A 61 17.32 -1.87 0.56
C GLU A 61 15.81 -1.90 0.87
N TRP A 62 15.44 -1.35 2.04
CA TRP A 62 14.03 -1.23 2.41
C TRP A 62 13.25 -0.31 1.47
N MET A 63 13.85 0.83 1.09
CA MET A 63 13.21 1.78 0.20
C MET A 63 13.05 1.23 -1.23
N GLU A 64 14.01 0.45 -1.72
CA GLU A 64 13.89 -0.27 -2.99
C GLU A 64 12.76 -1.30 -2.94
N TYR A 65 12.69 -2.10 -1.86
CA TYR A 65 11.62 -3.06 -1.64
C TYR A 65 10.23 -2.41 -1.62
N LYS A 66 10.09 -1.23 -1.00
CA LYS A 66 8.83 -0.48 -0.95
C LYS A 66 8.47 0.18 -2.28
N ARG A 67 9.42 0.78 -2.99
CA ARG A 67 9.20 1.38 -4.31
C ARG A 67 8.79 0.36 -5.37
N THR A 68 9.31 -0.85 -5.29
CA THR A 68 8.96 -1.95 -6.20
C THR A 68 7.63 -2.64 -5.85
N ALA A 69 6.95 -2.25 -4.76
CA ALA A 69 5.69 -2.87 -4.34
C ALA A 69 4.56 -2.74 -5.36
N VAL A 70 4.56 -1.70 -6.20
CA VAL A 70 3.58 -1.55 -7.29
C VAL A 70 3.61 -2.78 -8.21
N ASP A 71 4.78 -3.20 -8.66
CA ASP A 71 4.89 -4.33 -9.59
C ASP A 71 4.94 -5.66 -8.82
N ARG A 72 5.79 -5.74 -7.80
CA ARG A 72 6.04 -6.97 -7.04
C ARG A 72 4.83 -7.44 -6.24
N TYR A 73 4.01 -6.51 -5.73
CA TYR A 73 2.86 -6.85 -4.89
C TYR A 73 1.53 -6.54 -5.59
N CYS A 74 1.30 -5.31 -6.04
CA CYS A 74 -0.01 -4.94 -6.57
C CYS A 74 -0.33 -5.64 -7.90
N ARG A 75 0.51 -5.49 -8.93
CA ARG A 75 0.26 -6.14 -10.24
C ARG A 75 0.26 -7.65 -10.14
N HIS A 76 1.27 -8.20 -9.47
CA HIS A 76 1.39 -9.64 -9.27
C HIS A 76 0.12 -10.25 -8.66
N ASN A 77 -0.41 -9.65 -7.59
CA ASN A 77 -1.64 -10.15 -6.97
C ASN A 77 -2.86 -9.87 -7.84
N TYR A 78 -2.95 -8.70 -8.49
CA TYR A 78 -4.07 -8.38 -9.38
C TYR A 78 -4.22 -9.43 -10.48
N GLU A 79 -3.13 -9.82 -11.13
CA GLU A 79 -3.14 -10.87 -12.16
C GLU A 79 -3.60 -12.23 -11.59
N GLY A 80 -3.10 -12.61 -10.41
CA GLY A 80 -3.48 -13.88 -9.77
C GLY A 80 -4.93 -13.95 -9.30
N ILE A 81 -5.52 -12.83 -8.89
CA ILE A 81 -6.87 -12.79 -8.28
C ILE A 81 -7.97 -12.30 -9.23
N THR A 82 -7.61 -11.68 -10.36
CA THR A 82 -8.53 -11.14 -11.36
C THR A 82 -9.66 -12.11 -11.72
N PRO A 83 -9.41 -13.41 -12.00
CA PRO A 83 -10.46 -14.37 -12.34
C PRO A 83 -11.55 -14.52 -11.25
N PHE A 84 -11.19 -14.27 -9.99
CA PHE A 84 -12.05 -14.49 -8.82
C PHE A 84 -12.71 -13.22 -8.30
N ILE A 85 -12.22 -12.04 -8.68
CA ILE A 85 -12.69 -10.76 -8.15
C ILE A 85 -13.28 -9.90 -9.27
N THR A 86 -12.44 -9.46 -10.21
CA THR A 86 -12.83 -8.47 -11.23
C THR A 86 -13.57 -9.11 -12.40
N GLU A 87 -13.17 -10.32 -12.80
CA GLU A 87 -13.82 -11.09 -13.88
C GLU A 87 -14.85 -12.08 -13.36
N ARG A 88 -15.04 -12.17 -12.04
CA ARG A 88 -16.01 -13.08 -11.45
C ARG A 88 -17.42 -12.77 -11.96
N ARG A 89 -17.97 -13.69 -12.74
CA ARG A 89 -19.37 -13.70 -13.12
C ARG A 89 -20.13 -14.57 -12.12
N GLY A 90 -21.13 -14.01 -11.46
CA GLY A 90 -22.12 -14.84 -10.75
C GLY A 90 -22.89 -15.70 -11.75
N GLU A 91 -23.37 -16.86 -11.31
CA GLU A 91 -24.37 -17.60 -12.09
C GLU A 91 -25.55 -16.66 -12.37
N ARG A 92 -25.84 -16.40 -13.64
CA ARG A 92 -27.06 -15.68 -14.01
C ARG A 92 -28.24 -16.64 -13.84
N GLY A 93 -28.87 -16.59 -12.68
CA GLY A 93 -30.21 -17.12 -12.46
C GLY A 93 -30.31 -18.64 -12.32
N ALA A 94 -30.86 -19.06 -11.19
CA ALA A 94 -31.96 -20.02 -11.22
C ALA A 94 -33.27 -19.21 -11.32
#